data_AF-A0A5J4PUS6-F1
#
_entry.id   AF-A0A5J4PUS6-F1
#
_cell.length_a   1.000
_cell.length_b   1.000
_cell.length_c   1.000
_cell.angle_alpha   90.00
_cell.angle_beta   90.00
_cell.angle_gamma   90.00
#
_symmetry.space_group_name_H-M   'P 1'
#
loop_
_entity.id
_entity.type
_entity.pdbx_description
1 polymer ?
#
loop_
_entity_poly.entity_id
_entity_poly.type
_entity_poly.pdbx_seq_one_letter_code
_entity_poly.pdbx_strand_id
1 'polypeptide(L)'
;TFRKKILNRCQDYFERNKKFIISEEDKLKLRQTEVEEQEELFRERKKGNIIFVGMLLNNGLISMHVSAAIIKMLIEGSNPESPDQDNMESLAIFLDAIGFNLNREQPKYLSSIMNRVAAIIQGGKLINTAKFSLMDICDLYKDKGFTDHRREIQTVIPDLSLLKSQSTQQGPQSARLSSSVGSVKIIQHSGD
;
A
#
# COMPACT_ATOMS: atom_id res chain seq x y z
N THR A 1 8.73 19.80 17.60
CA THR A 1 8.85 20.36 16.23
C THR A 1 7.69 19.92 15.36
N PHE A 2 7.32 20.73 14.37
CA PHE A 2 6.24 20.48 13.42
C PHE A 2 6.39 19.12 12.68
N ARG A 3 7.61 18.78 12.26
CA ARG A 3 7.95 17.50 11.62
C ARG A 3 7.57 16.28 12.47
N LYS A 4 7.80 16.33 13.79
CA LYS A 4 7.43 15.25 14.73
C LYS A 4 5.90 15.10 14.85
N LYS A 5 5.16 16.20 14.79
CA LYS A 5 3.68 16.16 14.82
C LYS A 5 3.09 15.53 13.55
N ILE A 6 3.65 15.81 12.37
CA ILE A 6 3.21 15.14 11.13
C ILE A 6 3.53 13.65 11.18
N LEU A 7 4.77 13.27 11.53
CA LEU A 7 5.15 11.86 11.65
C LEU A 7 4.23 11.10 12.63
N ASN A 8 4.01 11.64 13.82
CA ASN A 8 3.11 11.02 14.80
C ASN A 8 1.68 10.92 14.27
N ARG A 9 1.17 11.94 13.57
CA ARG A 9 -0.19 11.91 13.03
C ARG A 9 -0.33 10.95 11.85
N CYS A 10 0.70 10.83 11.01
CA CYS A 10 0.77 9.83 9.94
C CYS A 10 0.86 8.42 10.51
N GLN A 11 1.66 8.21 11.57
CA GLN A 11 1.78 6.94 12.28
C GLN A 11 0.44 6.55 12.93
N ASP A 12 -0.18 7.46 13.70
CA ASP A 12 -1.50 7.24 14.30
C ASP A 12 -2.56 6.92 13.24
N TYR A 13 -2.54 7.64 12.12
CA TYR A 13 -3.45 7.37 11.01
C TYR A 13 -3.20 5.97 10.43
N PHE A 14 -1.94 5.60 10.19
CA PHE A 14 -1.59 4.26 9.70
C PHE A 14 -2.03 3.15 10.67
N GLU A 15 -1.80 3.31 11.97
CA GLU A 15 -2.13 2.32 13.00
C GLU A 15 -3.64 2.20 13.26
N ARG A 16 -4.36 3.33 13.30
CA ARG A 16 -5.83 3.33 13.47
C ARG A 16 -6.55 2.74 12.27
N ASN A 17 -5.99 2.96 11.09
CA ASN A 17 -6.51 2.39 9.87
C ASN A 17 -5.93 1.00 9.60
N LYS A 18 -5.11 0.42 10.48
CA LYS A 18 -4.54 -0.94 10.30
C LYS A 18 -5.62 -2.04 10.20
N LYS A 19 -6.86 -1.77 10.61
CA LYS A 19 -8.07 -2.58 10.38
C LYS A 19 -8.53 -2.57 8.92
N PHE A 20 -7.60 -2.72 7.98
CA PHE A 20 -7.90 -2.81 6.56
C PHE A 20 -7.93 -4.24 6.04
N ILE A 21 -7.42 -5.18 6.84
CA ILE A 21 -7.56 -6.60 6.60
C ILE A 21 -8.78 -7.03 7.38
N ILE A 22 -9.83 -7.50 6.70
CA ILE A 22 -10.97 -8.14 7.35
C ILE A 22 -10.40 -9.29 8.18
N SER A 23 -10.57 -9.24 9.50
CA SER A 23 -10.10 -10.34 10.33
C SER A 23 -10.87 -11.61 9.96
N GLU A 24 -10.25 -12.78 10.13
CA GLU A 24 -10.96 -14.06 9.89
C GLU A 24 -12.25 -14.17 10.73
N GLU A 25 -12.27 -13.56 11.93
CA GLU A 25 -13.47 -13.45 12.77
C GLU A 25 -14.56 -12.54 12.18
N ASP A 26 -14.17 -11.49 11.46
CA ASP A 26 -15.12 -10.57 10.82
C ASP A 26 -15.64 -11.17 9.51
N LYS A 27 -14.81 -11.91 8.75
CA LYS A 27 -15.26 -12.67 7.56
C LYS A 27 -16.36 -13.66 7.91
N LEU A 28 -16.26 -14.31 9.08
CA LEU A 28 -17.25 -15.29 9.55
C LEU A 28 -18.63 -14.66 9.88
N LYS A 29 -18.69 -13.33 10.06
CA LYS A 29 -19.90 -12.60 10.44
C LYS A 29 -20.55 -11.85 9.28
N LEU A 30 -19.84 -11.70 8.17
CA LEU A 30 -20.29 -10.94 6.99
C LEU A 30 -20.86 -11.88 5.92
N ARG A 31 -21.71 -11.34 5.05
CA ARG A 31 -22.14 -12.06 3.85
C ARG A 31 -20.98 -12.12 2.85
N GLN A 32 -20.93 -13.18 2.03
CA GLN A 32 -19.87 -13.37 1.04
C GLN A 32 -19.67 -12.14 0.14
N THR A 33 -20.74 -11.53 -0.36
CA THR A 33 -20.69 -10.30 -1.17
C THR A 33 -20.06 -9.12 -0.43
N GLU A 34 -20.32 -9.00 0.87
CA GLU A 34 -19.77 -7.92 1.70
C GLU A 34 -18.28 -8.13 2.00
N VAL A 35 -17.86 -9.39 2.13
CA VAL A 35 -16.42 -9.74 2.21
C VAL A 35 -15.72 -9.37 0.90
N GLU A 36 -16.30 -9.73 -0.25
CA GLU A 36 -15.73 -9.43 -1.57
C GLU A 36 -15.59 -7.93 -1.83
N GLU A 37 -16.63 -7.13 -1.53
CA GLU A 37 -16.59 -5.67 -1.66
C GLU A 37 -15.51 -5.05 -0.76
N GLN A 38 -15.39 -5.51 0.49
CA GLN A 38 -14.38 -5.00 1.41
C GLN A 38 -12.96 -5.40 0.98
N GLU A 39 -12.77 -6.60 0.44
CA GLU A 39 -11.49 -7.04 -0.13
C GLU A 39 -11.12 -6.22 -1.38
N GLU A 40 -12.10 -5.86 -2.22
CA GLU A 40 -11.88 -4.97 -3.37
C GLU A 40 -11.44 -3.58 -2.93
N LEU A 41 -12.18 -2.96 -2.00
CA LEU A 41 -11.80 -1.66 -1.43
C LEU A 41 -10.42 -1.70 -0.78
N PHE A 42 -10.06 -2.83 -0.16
CA PHE A 42 -8.71 -3.01 0.38
C PHE A 42 -7.65 -3.03 -0.72
N ARG A 43 -7.86 -3.78 -1.80
CA ARG A 43 -6.95 -3.82 -2.96
C ARG A 43 -6.75 -2.43 -3.55
N GLU A 44 -7.83 -1.67 -3.75
CA GLU A 44 -7.78 -0.31 -4.29
C GLU A 44 -6.98 0.64 -3.39
N ARG A 45 -7.24 0.62 -2.08
CA ARG A 45 -6.48 1.43 -1.11
C ARG A 45 -5.01 1.05 -1.08
N LYS A 46 -4.69 -0.24 -1.11
CA LYS A 46 -3.32 -0.73 -1.15
C LYS A 46 -2.60 -0.19 -2.40
N LYS A 47 -3.21 -0.32 -3.57
CA LYS A 47 -2.67 0.21 -4.84
C LYS A 47 -2.47 1.73 -4.79
N GLY A 48 -3.47 2.47 -4.31
CA GLY A 48 -3.39 3.92 -4.13
C GLY A 48 -2.25 4.36 -3.20
N ASN A 49 -2.03 3.62 -2.10
CA ASN A 49 -0.91 3.88 -1.18
C ASN A 49 0.45 3.66 -1.86
N ILE A 50 0.58 2.61 -2.69
CA ILE A 50 1.82 2.35 -3.44
C ILE A 50 2.10 3.49 -4.43
N ILE A 51 1.08 3.93 -5.18
CA ILE A 51 1.19 5.07 -6.10
C ILE A 51 1.63 6.33 -5.34
N PHE A 52 0.94 6.65 -4.25
CA PHE A 52 1.25 7.84 -3.46
C PHE A 52 2.67 7.83 -2.92
N VAL A 53 3.12 6.71 -2.34
CA VAL A 53 4.48 6.59 -1.81
C VAL A 53 5.52 6.66 -2.94
N GLY A 54 5.25 6.07 -4.11
CA GLY A 54 6.09 6.20 -5.29
C GLY A 54 6.28 7.66 -5.72
N MET A 55 5.20 8.45 -5.70
CA MET A 55 5.26 9.89 -6.00
C MET A 55 6.10 10.66 -4.97
N LEU A 56 5.96 10.34 -3.67
CA LEU A 56 6.76 10.99 -2.62
C LEU A 56 8.26 10.70 -2.79
N LEU A 57 8.62 9.46 -3.14
CA LEU A 57 9.99 9.05 -3.43
C LEU A 57 10.53 9.79 -4.66
N ASN A 58 9.77 9.79 -5.75
CA ASN A 58 10.18 10.42 -7.01
C ASN A 58 10.37 11.95 -6.88
N ASN A 59 9.61 12.61 -6.01
CA ASN A 59 9.75 14.03 -5.71
C ASN A 59 10.78 14.33 -4.59
N GLY A 60 11.44 13.31 -4.04
CA GLY A 60 12.43 13.47 -2.96
C GLY A 60 11.83 13.94 -1.62
N LEU A 61 10.52 13.76 -1.41
CA LEU A 61 9.83 14.11 -0.16
C LEU A 61 10.10 13.09 0.94
N ILE A 62 10.45 11.85 0.56
CA ILE A 62 10.90 10.79 1.46
C ILE A 62 12.13 10.09 0.87
N SER A 63 12.93 9.43 1.72
CA SER A 63 14.20 8.82 1.33
C SER A 63 14.02 7.52 0.54
N MET A 64 14.85 7.34 -0.50
CA MET A 64 14.90 6.12 -1.32
C MET A 64 15.18 4.83 -0.54
N HIS A 65 15.73 4.89 0.68
CA HIS A 65 15.92 3.71 1.51
C HIS A 65 14.61 3.00 1.88
N VAL A 66 13.48 3.72 1.91
CA VAL A 66 12.16 3.13 2.20
C VAL A 66 11.68 2.22 1.07
N SER A 67 12.13 2.46 -0.17
CA SER A 67 11.70 1.70 -1.36
C SER A 67 12.00 0.19 -1.23
N ALA A 68 13.12 -0.18 -0.62
CA ALA A 68 13.53 -1.58 -0.48
C ALA A 68 12.53 -2.41 0.35
N ALA A 69 11.96 -1.82 1.42
CA ALA A 69 10.97 -2.50 2.25
C ALA A 69 9.66 -2.71 1.48
N ILE A 70 9.25 -1.74 0.66
CA ILE A 70 8.03 -1.81 -0.15
C ILE A 70 8.19 -2.83 -1.28
N ILE A 71 9.30 -2.80 -2.01
CA ILE A 71 9.57 -3.77 -3.07
C ILE A 71 9.64 -5.18 -2.50
N LYS A 72 10.28 -5.36 -1.34
CA LYS A 72 10.28 -6.65 -0.64
C LYS A 72 8.85 -7.11 -0.33
N MET A 73 8.02 -6.26 0.26
CA MET A 73 6.62 -6.57 0.56
C MET A 73 5.82 -6.99 -0.68
N LEU A 74 6.04 -6.34 -1.83
CA LEU A 74 5.33 -6.65 -3.08
C LEU A 74 5.80 -7.97 -3.72
N ILE A 75 7.08 -8.33 -3.55
CA ILE A 75 7.64 -9.58 -4.12
C ILE A 75 7.46 -10.78 -3.17
N GLU A 76 7.30 -10.52 -1.87
CA GLU A 76 7.12 -11.57 -0.86
C GLU A 76 5.92 -12.46 -1.19
N GLY A 77 6.10 -13.78 -1.05
CA GLY A 77 5.10 -14.78 -1.44
C GLY A 77 4.99 -15.05 -2.95
N SER A 78 5.51 -14.16 -3.82
CA SER A 78 5.46 -14.34 -5.27
C SER A 78 6.64 -15.14 -5.83
N ASN A 79 6.31 -16.13 -6.65
CA ASN A 79 7.27 -16.95 -7.39
C ASN A 79 6.73 -17.28 -8.79
N PRO A 80 7.57 -17.83 -9.70
CA PRO A 80 7.14 -18.11 -11.07
C PRO A 80 5.92 -19.03 -11.21
N GLU A 81 5.72 -19.96 -10.27
CA GLU A 81 4.60 -20.92 -10.29
C GLU A 81 3.31 -20.35 -9.69
N SER A 82 3.44 -19.39 -8.76
CA SER A 82 2.32 -18.77 -8.07
C SER A 82 2.61 -17.29 -7.78
N PRO A 83 2.53 -16.42 -8.79
CA PRO A 83 2.68 -14.98 -8.59
C PRO A 83 1.39 -14.34 -8.05
N ASP A 84 1.54 -13.37 -7.15
CA ASP A 84 0.45 -12.52 -6.69
C ASP A 84 0.15 -11.43 -7.74
N GLN A 85 -1.02 -11.50 -8.37
CA GLN A 85 -1.35 -10.65 -9.51
C GLN A 85 -1.40 -9.16 -9.14
N ASP A 86 -2.04 -8.85 -8.01
CA ASP A 86 -2.25 -7.47 -7.55
C ASP A 86 -0.92 -6.83 -7.12
N ASN A 87 -0.06 -7.60 -6.46
CA ASN A 87 1.25 -7.12 -6.05
C ASN A 87 2.19 -6.93 -7.25
N MET A 88 2.11 -7.80 -8.26
CA MET A 88 2.92 -7.69 -9.47
C MET A 88 2.50 -6.47 -10.32
N GLU A 89 1.22 -6.18 -10.42
CA GLU A 89 0.74 -4.94 -11.05
C GLU A 89 1.17 -3.70 -10.24
N SER A 90 1.01 -3.75 -8.92
CA SER A 90 1.46 -2.66 -8.02
C SER A 90 2.97 -2.43 -8.09
N LEU A 91 3.76 -3.50 -8.25
CA LEU A 91 5.21 -3.44 -8.43
C LEU A 91 5.58 -2.76 -9.75
N ALA A 92 4.88 -3.08 -10.85
CA ALA A 92 5.11 -2.42 -12.13
C ALA A 92 4.90 -0.90 -12.01
N ILE A 93 3.77 -0.48 -11.43
CA ILE A 93 3.44 0.92 -11.20
C ILE A 93 4.48 1.61 -10.32
N PHE A 94 4.92 0.94 -9.25
CA PHE A 94 5.91 1.50 -8.34
C PHE A 94 7.27 1.68 -9.03
N LEU A 95 7.74 0.65 -9.75
CA LEU A 95 9.00 0.71 -10.50
C LEU A 95 8.95 1.75 -11.63
N ASP A 96 7.79 1.97 -12.25
CA ASP A 96 7.63 3.06 -13.22
C ASP A 96 7.89 4.42 -12.57
N ALA A 97 7.36 4.63 -11.37
CA ALA A 97 7.47 5.89 -10.64
C ALA A 97 8.88 6.17 -10.11
N ILE A 98 9.57 5.15 -9.58
CA ILE A 98 10.84 5.34 -8.85
C ILE A 98 12.07 4.80 -9.59
N GLY A 99 11.88 4.07 -10.70
CA GLY A 99 12.92 3.28 -11.34
C GLY A 99 14.14 4.11 -11.76
N PHE A 100 13.94 5.36 -12.21
CA PHE A 100 15.02 6.29 -12.51
C PHE A 100 15.91 6.59 -11.29
N ASN A 101 15.28 7.05 -10.19
CA ASN A 101 16.01 7.34 -8.96
C ASN A 101 16.65 6.09 -8.36
N LEU A 102 15.95 4.94 -8.44
CA LEU A 102 16.47 3.66 -7.96
C LEU A 102 17.66 3.16 -8.79
N ASN A 103 17.64 3.35 -10.11
CA ASN A 103 18.77 3.00 -10.96
C ASN A 103 20.00 3.88 -10.68
N ARG A 104 19.78 5.18 -10.40
CA ARG A 104 20.86 6.10 -10.02
C ARG A 104 21.46 5.78 -8.66
N GLU A 105 20.63 5.53 -7.65
CA GLU A 105 21.07 5.41 -6.25
C GLU A 105 21.43 3.98 -5.85
N GLN A 106 20.76 2.97 -6.42
CA GLN A 106 20.90 1.56 -6.04
C GLN A 106 20.87 0.60 -7.25
N PRO A 107 21.75 0.78 -8.26
CA PRO A 107 21.68 0.03 -9.53
C PRO A 107 21.80 -1.49 -9.35
N LYS A 108 22.65 -1.95 -8.42
CA LYS A 108 22.82 -3.39 -8.12
C LYS A 108 21.54 -4.01 -7.53
N TYR A 109 20.86 -3.27 -6.66
CA TYR A 109 19.61 -3.72 -6.07
C TYR A 109 18.50 -3.79 -7.12
N LEU A 110 18.38 -2.75 -7.96
CA LEU A 110 17.45 -2.74 -9.08
C LEU A 110 17.70 -3.91 -10.04
N SER A 111 18.96 -4.19 -10.41
CA SER A 111 19.30 -5.34 -11.26
C SER A 111 18.80 -6.67 -10.66
N SER A 112 18.96 -6.88 -9.35
CA SER A 112 18.44 -8.06 -8.65
C SER A 112 16.91 -8.15 -8.74
N ILE A 113 16.21 -7.02 -8.54
CA ILE A 113 14.76 -6.95 -8.68
C ILE A 113 14.33 -7.28 -10.10
N MET A 114 14.97 -6.69 -11.11
CA MET A 114 14.64 -6.92 -12.52
C MET A 114 14.86 -8.38 -12.94
N ASN A 115 15.91 -9.03 -12.43
CA ASN A 115 16.12 -10.47 -12.63
C ASN A 115 14.99 -11.30 -12.00
N ARG A 116 14.54 -10.94 -10.80
CA ARG A 116 13.43 -11.61 -10.12
C ARG A 116 12.11 -11.42 -10.88
N VAL A 117 11.83 -10.21 -11.35
CA VAL A 117 10.66 -9.90 -12.19
C VAL A 117 10.68 -10.70 -13.47
N ALA A 118 11.82 -10.75 -14.17
CA ALA A 118 11.96 -11.53 -15.39
C ALA A 118 11.67 -13.02 -15.16
N ALA A 119 12.15 -13.61 -14.05
CA ALA A 119 11.86 -14.99 -13.70
C ALA A 119 10.36 -15.23 -13.44
N ILE A 120 9.67 -14.29 -12.79
CA ILE A 120 8.22 -14.37 -12.56
C ILE A 120 7.45 -14.31 -13.89
N ILE A 121 7.82 -13.40 -14.80
CA ILE A 121 7.20 -13.30 -16.13
C ILE A 121 7.39 -14.60 -16.91
N GLN A 122 8.60 -15.19 -16.87
CA GLN A 122 8.92 -16.44 -17.56
C GLN A 122 8.09 -17.63 -17.06
N GLY A 123 7.66 -17.64 -15.80
CA GLY A 123 6.77 -18.67 -15.26
C GLY A 123 5.41 -18.76 -15.97
N GLY A 124 4.98 -17.68 -16.63
CA GLY A 124 3.77 -17.70 -17.47
C GLY A 124 2.45 -17.81 -16.71
N LYS A 125 2.46 -17.60 -15.39
CA LYS A 125 1.28 -17.68 -14.50
C LYS A 125 0.65 -16.32 -14.17
N LEU A 126 1.15 -15.25 -14.77
CA LEU A 126 0.57 -13.90 -14.64
C LEU A 126 -0.64 -13.73 -15.56
N ILE A 127 -1.64 -13.01 -15.08
CA ILE A 127 -2.71 -12.48 -15.95
C ILE A 127 -2.12 -11.42 -16.90
N ASN A 128 -2.79 -11.22 -18.04
CA ASN A 128 -2.29 -10.36 -19.11
C ASN A 128 -1.96 -8.94 -18.63
N THR A 129 -2.81 -8.31 -17.81
CA THR A 129 -2.60 -6.93 -17.32
C THR A 129 -1.31 -6.79 -16.51
N ALA A 130 -1.09 -7.65 -15.51
CA ALA A 130 0.14 -7.67 -14.72
C ALA A 130 1.37 -8.05 -15.57
N LYS A 131 1.22 -9.04 -16.46
CA LYS A 131 2.29 -9.49 -17.35
C LYS A 131 2.79 -8.39 -18.28
N PHE A 132 1.88 -7.74 -19.01
CA PHE A 132 2.24 -6.66 -19.94
C PHE A 132 2.83 -5.48 -19.18
N SER A 133 2.24 -5.10 -18.04
CA SER A 133 2.78 -4.00 -17.22
C SER A 133 4.22 -4.27 -16.77
N LEU A 134 4.55 -5.49 -16.33
CA LEU A 134 5.93 -5.84 -15.94
C LEU A 134 6.87 -5.98 -17.15
N MET A 135 6.37 -6.44 -18.30
CA MET A 135 7.15 -6.48 -19.55
C MET A 135 7.57 -5.06 -19.97
N ASP A 136 6.65 -4.09 -19.91
CA ASP A 136 6.94 -2.69 -20.22
C ASP A 136 8.06 -2.14 -19.30
N ILE A 137 8.05 -2.52 -18.02
CA ILE A 137 9.13 -2.15 -17.08
C ILE A 137 10.45 -2.84 -17.42
N CYS A 138 10.44 -4.11 -17.82
CA CYS A 138 11.64 -4.80 -18.29
C CYS A 138 12.23 -4.14 -19.53
N ASP A 139 11.40 -3.72 -20.47
CA ASP A 139 11.84 -3.08 -21.71
C ASP A 139 12.37 -1.66 -21.45
N LEU A 140 11.70 -0.90 -20.59
CA LEU A 140 12.17 0.40 -20.09
C LEU A 140 13.53 0.29 -19.39
N TYR A 141 13.75 -0.76 -18.62
CA TYR A 141 15.03 -1.02 -17.97
C TYR A 141 16.15 -1.33 -18.99
N LYS A 142 15.85 -2.13 -20.02
CA LYS A 142 16.84 -2.54 -21.03
C LYS A 142 17.25 -1.42 -21.98
N ASP A 143 16.33 -0.55 -22.39
CA ASP A 143 16.64 0.50 -23.38
C ASP A 143 17.66 1.50 -22.81
N LYS A 144 17.39 2.08 -21.63
CA LYS A 144 18.19 3.19 -21.06
C LYS A 144 18.32 3.18 -19.53
N GLY A 145 17.96 2.08 -18.86
CA GLY A 145 18.05 1.99 -17.40
C GLY A 145 17.07 2.89 -16.66
N PHE A 146 15.84 3.04 -17.18
CA PHE A 146 14.88 4.07 -16.80
C PHE A 146 15.39 5.48 -17.15
N THR A 147 14.69 6.18 -18.03
CA THR A 147 14.98 7.59 -18.34
C THR A 147 14.44 8.49 -17.23
N ASP A 148 15.03 9.69 -17.05
CA ASP A 148 14.44 10.75 -16.23
C ASP A 148 13.17 11.24 -16.93
N HIS A 149 12.12 10.45 -16.79
CA HIS A 149 10.80 10.87 -17.08
C HIS A 149 10.16 10.95 -15.72
N ARG A 150 10.12 12.16 -15.15
CA ARG A 150 9.01 12.53 -14.29
C ARG A 150 7.72 12.42 -15.13
N ARG A 151 7.35 11.20 -15.54
CA ARG A 151 6.05 10.94 -16.11
C ARG A 151 5.11 11.43 -15.04
N GLU A 152 4.28 12.39 -15.41
CA GLU A 152 3.02 12.55 -14.73
C GLU A 152 2.40 11.16 -14.78
N ILE A 153 2.46 10.44 -13.66
CA ILE A 153 1.61 9.27 -13.49
C ILE A 153 0.24 9.81 -13.81
N GLN A 154 -0.45 9.26 -14.81
CA GLN A 154 -1.84 9.61 -15.06
C GLN A 154 -2.57 9.28 -13.77
N THR A 155 -2.81 10.32 -12.99
CA THR A 155 -3.27 10.16 -11.63
C THR A 155 -4.73 9.79 -11.74
N VAL A 156 -5.06 8.54 -11.42
CA VAL A 156 -6.35 8.29 -10.79
C VAL A 156 -6.20 8.86 -9.40
N ILE A 157 -6.29 10.19 -9.26
CA ILE A 157 -6.40 10.83 -7.96
C ILE A 157 -7.65 10.22 -7.34
N PRO A 158 -7.56 9.50 -6.21
CA PRO A 158 -8.77 9.11 -5.50
C PRO A 158 -9.49 10.40 -5.19
N ASP A 159 -10.67 10.61 -5.77
CA ASP A 159 -11.40 11.85 -5.58
C ASP A 159 -11.72 12.01 -4.10
N LEU A 160 -10.94 12.88 -3.45
CA LEU A 160 -11.05 13.19 -2.03
C LEU A 160 -12.40 13.85 -1.70
N SER A 161 -13.19 14.26 -2.70
CA SER A 161 -14.53 14.78 -2.52
C SER A 161 -15.50 13.69 -2.00
N LEU A 162 -15.29 12.41 -2.34
CA LEU A 162 -16.11 11.28 -1.90
C LEU A 162 -15.92 10.90 -0.43
N LEU A 163 -14.81 11.31 0.21
CA LEU A 163 -14.60 11.13 1.66
C LEU A 163 -15.40 12.12 2.52
N LYS A 164 -15.86 13.24 1.92
CA LYS A 164 -16.69 14.23 2.64
C LYS A 164 -18.16 13.79 2.74
N SER A 165 -18.65 12.94 1.84
CA SER A 165 -20.05 12.49 1.89
C SER A 165 -20.30 11.47 3.01
N GLN A 166 -19.29 10.70 3.44
CA GLN A 166 -19.44 9.73 4.54
C GLN A 166 -19.32 10.36 5.95
N SER A 167 -18.74 11.56 6.06
CA SER A 167 -18.56 12.25 7.35
C SER A 167 -19.71 13.19 7.72
N THR A 168 -20.73 13.34 6.86
CA THR A 168 -21.83 14.30 7.07
C THR A 168 -23.17 13.64 7.46
N GLN A 169 -23.26 12.31 7.61
CA GLN A 169 -24.53 11.63 7.94
C GLN A 169 -24.61 10.98 9.33
N GLN A 170 -23.79 11.39 10.30
CA GLN A 170 -24.11 11.14 11.72
C GLN A 170 -24.27 12.47 12.45
N GLY A 171 -25.47 13.04 12.34
CA GLY A 171 -25.93 14.07 13.27
C GLY A 171 -26.01 13.52 14.70
N PRO A 172 -25.96 14.39 15.73
CA PRO A 172 -25.94 13.97 17.11
C PRO A 172 -27.32 13.46 17.53
N GLN A 173 -27.54 12.14 17.53
CA GLN A 173 -28.67 11.56 18.26
C GLN A 173 -28.29 11.41 19.73
N SER A 174 -28.91 12.28 20.53
CA SER A 174 -28.99 12.16 21.98
C SER A 174 -29.77 10.88 22.32
N ALA A 175 -29.08 9.88 22.86
CA ALA A 175 -29.71 8.76 23.56
C ALA A 175 -29.29 8.83 25.02
N ARG A 176 -30.14 9.48 25.84
CA ARG A 176 -30.22 9.22 27.27
C ARG A 176 -30.56 7.74 27.46
N LEU A 177 -29.75 7.01 28.21
CA LEU A 177 -30.18 5.90 29.05
C LEU A 177 -29.28 5.85 30.28
N SER A 178 -29.94 5.86 31.43
CA SER A 178 -29.43 5.97 32.78
C SER A 178 -28.84 4.66 33.32
N SER A 179 -27.84 4.82 34.19
CA SER A 179 -27.53 4.00 35.38
C SER A 179 -27.38 2.49 35.24
N SER A 180 -26.18 1.96 35.53
CA SER A 180 -25.90 1.18 36.75
C SER A 180 -24.48 0.58 36.73
N VAL A 181 -23.69 0.97 37.73
CA VAL A 181 -22.71 0.18 38.52
C VAL A 181 -21.58 -0.57 37.80
N GLY A 182 -20.33 -0.26 38.22
CA GLY A 182 -19.20 -1.16 38.05
C GLY A 182 -17.81 -0.53 38.17
N SER A 183 -17.47 0.03 39.33
CA SER A 183 -16.09 0.44 39.63
C SER A 183 -15.17 -0.79 39.69
N VAL A 184 -14.10 -0.83 38.89
CA VAL A 184 -12.97 -1.74 39.13
C VAL A 184 -11.66 -0.92 39.08
N LYS A 185 -11.04 -0.83 40.25
CA LYS A 185 -9.72 -0.22 40.50
C LYS A 185 -8.63 -1.03 39.81
N ILE A 186 -7.74 -0.36 39.10
CA ILE A 186 -6.43 -0.91 38.69
C ILE A 186 -5.54 -0.92 39.94
N ILE A 187 -5.17 -2.11 40.39
CA ILE A 187 -4.17 -2.33 41.44
C ILE A 187 -2.79 -2.02 40.84
N GLN A 188 -2.10 -1.01 41.37
CA GLN A 188 -0.66 -0.84 41.17
C GLN A 188 0.05 -1.78 42.16
N HIS A 189 0.77 -2.76 41.62
CA HIS A 189 1.83 -3.47 42.33
C HIS A 189 3.11 -2.64 42.23
N SER A 190 3.58 -2.12 43.37
CA SER A 190 4.99 -1.82 43.60
C SER A 190 5.42 -2.72 44.75
N GLY A 191 6.30 -3.66 44.46
CA GLY A 191 6.98 -4.49 45.45
C GLY A 191 8.14 -3.74 46.10
N ASP A 192 8.57 -4.32 47.22
CA ASP A 192 9.64 -3.92 48.14
C ASP A 192 10.98 -3.50 47.50
#